data_AF-A0A923SI78-F1
#
_entry.id   AF-A0A923SI78-F1
#
_cell.length_a   1.000
_cell.length_b   1.000
_cell.length_c   1.000
_cell.angle_alpha   90.00
_cell.angle_beta   90.00
_cell.angle_gamma   90.00
#
_symmetry.space_group_name_H-M   'P 1'
#
loop_
_entity.id
_entity.type
_entity.pdbx_description
1 polymer ?
#
loop_
_entity_poly.entity_id
_entity_poly.type
_entity_poly.pdbx_seq_one_letter_code
_entity_poly.pdbx_strand_id
1 'polypeptide(L)'
;MDANHHHRFALPDRSFASITKRDIAKLAEGWGFSEGEIGKVNIVVSELLSNLAKFSANGGEILVKPIGNPIHTFEIVCMDNGPGMSEPARMQEDGVSTFGSSGEGLGAIKRQSSFFDLYSQPNFGTVILVHITKASALSKILQAPARLETGYIMVPKPNETVCGDGFAITVKNSRTEILALDGLGHGTNANEASGQAIAAFHENISLDPANRLRAIHGAIKRTRGAVGFSASISNGTITYCGIGNIAGKLYTPESSLLGAQYKNIISYNGILGHNIPTTLNNQQLEWMRNKILILHSDGLKSRWDIGKYPNLLKHHPTTIAAVLYLDNSRHTDDTLVVVCKAKL
;
A
#
# COMPACT_ATOMS: atom_id res chain seq x y z
N MET A 1 -10.81 -9.59 1.54
CA MET A 1 -11.11 -8.16 1.82
C MET A 1 -10.80 -7.41 0.54
N ASP A 2 -11.75 -6.64 0.05
CA ASP A 2 -11.49 -5.75 -1.08
C ASP A 2 -10.60 -4.61 -0.62
N ALA A 3 -9.59 -4.28 -1.43
CA ALA A 3 -8.70 -3.16 -1.14
C ALA A 3 -9.35 -1.86 -1.59
N ASN A 4 -9.27 -0.84 -0.74
CA ASN A 4 -9.72 0.50 -1.09
C ASN A 4 -8.52 1.31 -1.58
N HIS A 5 -8.69 2.11 -2.63
CA HIS A 5 -7.68 3.10 -2.98
C HIS A 5 -7.59 4.19 -1.91
N HIS A 6 -6.50 4.94 -1.91
CA HIS A 6 -6.32 6.08 -1.03
C HIS A 6 -7.01 7.29 -1.61
N HIS A 7 -7.56 8.11 -0.72
CA HIS A 7 -7.86 9.50 -0.97
C HIS A 7 -6.58 10.30 -0.77
N ARG A 8 -6.20 11.06 -1.80
CA ARG A 8 -4.95 11.82 -1.85
C ARG A 8 -5.19 13.30 -1.55
N PHE A 9 -4.42 13.83 -0.60
CA PHE A 9 -4.39 15.24 -0.25
C PHE A 9 -2.98 15.79 -0.47
N ALA A 10 -2.80 16.50 -1.59
CA ALA A 10 -1.56 17.23 -1.87
C ALA A 10 -1.54 18.53 -1.07
N LEU A 11 -0.40 18.81 -0.44
CA LEU A 11 -0.20 19.95 0.47
C LEU A 11 1.00 20.77 -0.01
N PRO A 12 0.86 21.60 -1.06
CA PRO A 12 1.96 22.39 -1.58
C PRO A 12 2.42 23.47 -0.59
N ASP A 13 1.50 24.00 0.22
CA ASP A 13 1.77 24.97 1.26
C ASP A 13 0.72 24.91 2.40
N ARG A 14 0.95 25.71 3.45
CA ARG A 14 0.16 25.71 4.68
C ARG A 14 -1.32 26.11 4.51
N SER A 15 -1.72 26.80 3.44
CA SER A 15 -3.10 27.24 3.24
C SER A 15 -4.07 26.06 3.08
N PHE A 16 -3.57 24.89 2.68
CA PHE A 16 -4.37 23.68 2.50
C PHE A 16 -4.62 22.91 3.80
N ALA A 17 -3.98 23.28 4.92
CA ALA A 17 -4.07 22.52 6.16
C ALA A 17 -5.51 22.42 6.71
N SER A 18 -6.22 23.55 6.79
CA SER A 18 -7.57 23.59 7.36
C SER A 18 -8.61 22.82 6.53
N ILE A 19 -8.53 22.93 5.20
CA ILE A 19 -9.42 22.21 4.28
C ILE A 19 -9.15 20.69 4.34
N THR A 20 -7.88 20.29 4.26
CA THR A 20 -7.47 18.87 4.32
C THR A 20 -7.91 18.22 5.63
N LYS A 21 -7.71 18.88 6.77
CA LYS A 21 -8.16 18.35 8.08
C LYS A 21 -9.67 18.12 8.10
N ARG A 22 -10.45 19.09 7.61
CA ARG A 22 -11.91 18.99 7.58
C ARG A 22 -12.39 17.85 6.68
N ASP A 23 -11.79 17.70 5.51
CA ASP A 23 -12.21 16.69 4.54
C ASP A 23 -11.81 15.27 5.00
N ILE A 24 -10.64 15.10 5.63
CA ILE A 24 -10.25 13.84 6.28
C ILE A 24 -11.21 13.47 7.42
N ALA A 25 -11.64 14.44 8.24
CA ALA A 25 -12.61 14.19 9.30
C ALA A 25 -13.98 13.75 8.74
N LYS A 26 -14.42 14.34 7.63
CA LYS A 26 -15.65 13.91 6.92
C LYS A 26 -15.53 12.49 6.36
N LEU A 27 -14.37 12.09 5.86
CA LEU A 27 -14.13 10.70 5.44
C LEU A 27 -14.23 9.74 6.62
N ALA A 28 -13.67 10.10 7.78
CA ALA A 28 -13.76 9.28 8.99
C ALA A 28 -15.20 9.11 9.47
N GLU A 29 -15.99 10.19 9.45
CA GLU A 29 -17.43 10.15 9.72
C GLU A 29 -18.17 9.25 8.72
N GLY A 30 -17.93 9.43 7.41
CA GLY A 30 -18.54 8.62 6.36
C GLY A 30 -18.19 7.13 6.42
N TRP A 31 -17.05 6.77 7.02
CA TRP A 31 -16.63 5.38 7.25
C TRP A 31 -17.08 4.83 8.63
N GLY A 32 -17.94 5.59 9.33
CA GLY A 32 -18.61 5.18 10.56
C GLY A 32 -17.66 5.08 11.76
N PHE A 33 -16.69 5.98 11.87
CA PHE A 33 -15.90 6.17 13.10
C PHE A 33 -16.69 7.02 14.10
N SER A 34 -16.54 6.72 15.39
CA SER A 34 -17.21 7.46 16.47
C SER A 34 -16.61 8.85 16.66
N GLU A 35 -17.33 9.74 17.33
CA GLU A 35 -16.86 11.10 17.64
C GLU A 35 -15.48 11.10 18.35
N GLY A 36 -15.28 10.18 19.31
CA GLY A 36 -14.00 10.03 19.98
C GLY A 36 -12.86 9.58 19.05
N GLU A 37 -13.14 8.70 18.10
CA GLU A 37 -12.16 8.28 17.09
C GLU A 37 -11.85 9.38 16.08
N ILE A 38 -12.86 10.16 15.66
CA ILE A 38 -12.68 11.36 14.82
C ILE A 38 -11.86 12.41 15.56
N GLY A 39 -12.04 12.55 16.88
CA GLY A 39 -11.18 13.38 17.74
C GLY A 39 -9.70 12.98 17.64
N LYS A 40 -9.40 11.67 17.69
CA LYS A 40 -8.04 11.14 17.51
C LYS A 40 -7.50 11.45 16.10
N VAL A 41 -8.30 11.22 15.06
CA VAL A 41 -7.94 11.55 13.67
C VAL A 41 -7.57 13.04 13.56
N ASN A 42 -8.39 13.92 14.14
CA ASN A 42 -8.15 15.36 14.11
C ASN A 42 -6.84 15.77 14.80
N ILE A 43 -6.49 15.18 15.94
CA ILE A 43 -5.21 15.45 16.63
C ILE A 43 -4.05 15.00 15.74
N VAL A 44 -4.06 13.74 15.28
CA VAL A 44 -3.01 13.17 14.43
C VAL A 44 -2.81 14.02 13.18
N VAL A 45 -3.88 14.32 12.45
CA VAL A 45 -3.80 15.10 11.20
C VAL A 45 -3.29 16.52 11.46
N SER A 46 -3.67 17.15 12.58
CA SER A 46 -3.17 18.49 12.92
C SER A 46 -1.66 18.50 13.14
N GLU A 47 -1.13 17.50 13.86
CA GLU A 47 0.31 17.36 14.09
C GLU A 47 1.07 17.02 12.81
N LEU A 48 0.53 16.14 11.97
CA LEU A 48 1.13 15.81 10.66
C LEU A 48 1.20 17.04 9.75
N LEU A 49 0.11 17.81 9.63
CA LEU A 49 0.07 19.03 8.83
C LEU A 49 1.02 20.11 9.37
N SER A 50 1.11 20.25 10.69
CA SER A 50 2.06 21.14 11.37
C SER A 50 3.50 20.75 11.07
N ASN A 51 3.84 19.45 11.10
CA ASN A 51 5.16 18.95 10.76
C ASN A 51 5.50 19.19 9.28
N LEU A 52 4.58 18.90 8.37
CA LEU A 52 4.77 19.17 6.93
C LEU A 52 5.07 20.65 6.68
N ALA A 53 4.30 21.55 7.29
CA ALA A 53 4.50 23.00 7.13
C ALA A 53 5.81 23.53 7.73
N LYS A 54 6.37 22.86 8.75
CA LYS A 54 7.62 23.24 9.41
C LYS A 54 8.85 22.70 8.69
N PHE A 55 8.79 21.47 8.20
CA PHE A 55 9.97 20.73 7.78
C PHE A 55 10.04 20.50 6.26
N SER A 56 8.95 20.65 5.52
CA SER A 56 8.97 20.51 4.07
C SER A 56 8.80 21.86 3.36
N ALA A 57 9.88 22.31 2.72
CA ALA A 57 9.85 23.51 1.88
C ALA A 57 9.03 23.32 0.59
N ASN A 58 8.92 22.09 0.10
CA ASN A 58 8.26 21.75 -1.17
C ASN A 58 6.86 21.14 -0.96
N GLY A 59 6.32 21.25 0.25
CA GLY A 59 5.06 20.62 0.61
C GLY A 59 5.15 19.11 0.81
N GLY A 60 4.00 18.47 0.98
CA GLY A 60 3.93 17.03 1.20
C GLY A 60 2.60 16.46 0.77
N GLU A 61 2.34 15.24 1.19
CA GLU A 61 1.14 14.51 0.84
C GLU A 61 0.61 13.70 2.01
N ILE A 62 -0.72 13.69 2.14
CA ILE A 62 -1.42 12.77 3.03
C ILE A 62 -2.30 11.87 2.18
N LEU A 63 -2.12 10.56 2.36
CA LEU A 63 -2.98 9.51 1.83
C LEU A 63 -3.81 8.92 2.96
N VAL A 64 -5.11 8.75 2.74
CA VAL A 64 -6.00 8.09 3.71
C VAL A 64 -6.86 7.03 3.06
N LYS A 65 -7.12 5.92 3.76
CA LYS A 65 -8.06 4.90 3.29
C LYS A 65 -8.71 4.15 4.46
N PRO A 66 -9.89 3.54 4.26
CA PRO A 66 -10.45 2.60 5.20
C PRO A 66 -9.89 1.19 4.97
N ILE A 67 -9.71 0.44 6.05
CA ILE A 67 -9.32 -0.96 6.05
C ILE A 67 -10.39 -1.78 6.79
N GLY A 68 -10.70 -2.94 6.22
CA GLY A 68 -11.65 -3.90 6.78
C GLY A 68 -12.95 -4.00 5.98
N ASN A 69 -13.59 -5.16 6.05
CA ASN A 69 -14.99 -5.35 5.64
C ASN A 69 -15.71 -6.18 6.72
N PRO A 70 -16.52 -5.58 7.61
CA PRO A 70 -16.81 -4.13 7.69
C PRO A 70 -15.58 -3.29 8.08
N ILE A 71 -15.61 -1.98 7.75
CA ILE A 71 -14.51 -1.05 8.01
C ILE A 71 -14.24 -0.95 9.52
N HIS A 72 -12.99 -1.18 9.89
CA HIS A 72 -12.55 -1.14 11.29
C HIS A 72 -11.28 -0.31 11.53
N THR A 73 -10.53 0.09 10.50
CA THR A 73 -9.29 0.85 10.67
C THR A 73 -9.21 2.00 9.66
N PHE A 74 -8.83 3.18 10.15
CA PHE A 74 -8.53 4.37 9.37
C PHE A 74 -7.01 4.46 9.21
N GLU A 75 -6.51 4.28 7.99
CA GLU A 75 -5.09 4.40 7.70
C GLU A 75 -4.76 5.81 7.20
N ILE A 76 -3.68 6.38 7.73
CA ILE A 76 -3.12 7.67 7.34
C ILE A 76 -1.64 7.46 7.02
N VAL A 77 -1.23 7.86 5.82
CA VAL A 77 0.17 7.90 5.41
C VAL A 77 0.51 9.34 5.08
N CYS A 78 1.45 9.92 5.82
CA CYS A 78 1.95 11.27 5.60
C CYS A 78 3.38 11.19 5.07
N MET A 79 3.68 11.94 4.01
CA MET A 79 4.95 11.85 3.29
C MET A 79 5.44 13.23 2.88
N ASP A 80 6.76 13.44 2.97
CA ASP A 80 7.45 14.62 2.45
C ASP A 80 8.82 14.27 1.90
N ASN A 81 9.34 15.15 1.03
CA ASN A 81 10.72 15.13 0.53
C ASN A 81 11.56 16.22 1.23
N GLY A 82 11.32 16.45 2.53
CA GLY A 82 12.07 17.38 3.36
C GLY A 82 13.49 16.87 3.67
N PRO A 83 14.20 17.50 4.62
CA PRO A 83 15.58 17.13 4.94
C PRO A 83 15.72 15.73 5.53
N GLY A 84 14.63 15.16 6.07
CA GLY A 84 14.62 13.88 6.78
C GLY A 84 15.33 13.92 8.12
N MET A 85 15.43 12.76 8.77
CA MET A 85 16.00 12.58 10.11
C MET A 85 17.20 11.63 10.07
N SER A 86 18.28 11.96 10.77
CA SER A 86 19.45 11.09 10.93
C SER A 86 19.23 9.98 11.96
N GLU A 87 18.52 10.28 13.06
CA GLU A 87 18.21 9.33 14.14
C GLU A 87 16.69 9.27 14.41
N PRO A 88 15.88 8.68 13.52
CA PRO A 88 14.42 8.75 13.64
C PRO A 88 13.87 8.09 14.91
N ALA A 89 14.56 7.08 15.45
CA ALA A 89 14.18 6.43 16.71
C ALA A 89 14.31 7.38 17.91
N ARG A 90 15.39 8.17 17.96
CA ARG A 90 15.64 9.15 19.01
C ARG A 90 14.67 10.33 18.95
N MET A 91 14.27 10.73 17.75
CA MET A 91 13.27 11.81 17.55
C MET A 91 11.85 11.43 17.99
N GLN A 92 11.60 10.15 18.31
CA GLN A 92 10.31 9.69 18.85
C GLN A 92 10.25 9.71 20.39
N GLU A 93 11.37 9.96 21.07
CA GLU A 93 11.41 10.08 22.53
C GLU A 93 10.83 11.44 22.94
N ASP A 94 9.91 11.44 23.92
CA ASP A 94 9.28 12.67 24.39
C ASP A 94 10.34 13.68 24.86
N GLY A 95 10.25 14.93 24.37
CA GLY A 95 11.15 16.05 24.73
C GLY A 95 12.36 16.24 23.82
N VAL A 96 12.57 15.41 22.80
CA VAL A 96 13.63 15.61 21.79
C VAL A 96 13.08 16.42 20.60
N SER A 97 13.63 17.60 20.33
CA SER A 97 13.30 18.39 19.14
C SER A 97 14.53 19.01 18.49
N THR A 98 14.51 19.12 17.15
CA THR A 98 15.59 19.75 16.35
C THR A 98 15.40 21.25 16.15
N PHE A 99 14.21 21.81 16.42
CA PHE A 99 13.86 23.21 16.10
C PHE A 99 12.90 23.85 17.12
N GLY A 100 13.32 23.93 18.40
CA GLY A 100 12.68 24.84 19.38
C GLY A 100 11.19 24.62 19.67
N SER A 101 10.65 23.45 19.31
CA SER A 101 9.30 23.01 19.70
C SER A 101 9.39 22.08 20.91
N SER A 102 8.29 21.87 21.63
CA SER A 102 8.26 21.03 22.84
C SER A 102 8.63 19.55 22.61
N GLY A 103 8.85 19.12 21.37
CA GLY A 103 9.16 17.72 21.04
C GLY A 103 7.97 16.76 21.22
N GLU A 104 6.76 17.30 21.42
CA GLU A 104 5.57 16.52 21.78
C GLU A 104 4.78 15.99 20.57
N GLY A 105 4.98 16.54 19.37
CA GLY A 105 4.12 16.28 18.20
C GLY A 105 4.13 14.81 17.74
N LEU A 106 5.32 14.19 17.61
CA LEU A 106 5.43 12.77 17.27
C LEU A 106 4.92 11.87 18.41
N GLY A 107 5.18 12.24 19.66
CA GLY A 107 4.63 11.55 20.83
C GLY A 107 3.11 11.59 20.87
N ALA A 108 2.50 12.74 20.55
CA ALA A 108 1.05 12.91 20.46
C ALA A 108 0.45 12.03 19.36
N ILE A 109 1.04 12.03 18.16
CA ILE A 109 0.61 11.14 17.07
C ILE A 109 0.64 9.69 17.54
N LYS A 110 1.76 9.23 18.11
CA LYS A 110 1.90 7.85 18.60
C LYS A 110 0.88 7.48 19.68
N ARG A 111 0.64 8.37 20.65
CA ARG A 111 -0.35 8.15 21.73
C ARG A 111 -1.79 8.06 21.24
N GLN A 112 -2.15 8.81 20.20
CA GLN A 112 -3.51 8.78 19.63
C GLN A 112 -3.72 7.62 18.64
N SER A 113 -2.65 6.92 18.26
CA SER A 113 -2.66 5.89 17.24
C SER A 113 -2.78 4.49 17.83
N SER A 114 -3.49 3.60 17.14
CA SER A 114 -3.45 2.15 17.43
C SER A 114 -2.23 1.45 16.83
N PHE A 115 -1.64 2.04 15.79
CA PHE A 115 -0.37 1.61 15.20
C PHE A 115 0.36 2.84 14.66
N PHE A 116 1.69 2.85 14.78
CA PHE A 116 2.55 3.92 14.32
C PHE A 116 3.84 3.33 13.75
N ASP A 117 4.24 3.77 12.56
CA ASP A 117 5.53 3.47 11.95
C ASP A 117 6.09 4.73 11.28
N LEU A 118 7.40 4.92 11.36
CA LEU A 118 8.09 6.10 10.83
C LEU A 118 9.38 5.66 10.14
N TYR A 119 9.46 5.98 8.86
CA TYR A 119 10.68 5.86 8.07
C TYR A 119 11.17 7.25 7.69
N SER A 120 12.44 7.53 7.94
CA SER A 120 13.07 8.78 7.51
C SER A 120 14.55 8.56 7.27
N GLN A 121 15.09 9.29 6.30
CA GLN A 121 16.50 9.26 5.94
C GLN A 121 16.95 10.68 5.54
N PRO A 122 18.18 11.09 5.87
CA PRO A 122 18.72 12.37 5.42
C PRO A 122 18.69 12.52 3.90
N ASN A 123 18.24 13.68 3.43
CA ASN A 123 18.09 14.05 2.01
C ASN A 123 17.11 13.18 1.20
N PHE A 124 16.29 12.38 1.89
CA PHE A 124 15.17 11.64 1.30
C PHE A 124 13.84 12.26 1.74
N GLY A 125 13.67 12.47 3.05
CA GLY A 125 12.43 12.97 3.63
C GLY A 125 11.87 12.03 4.70
N THR A 126 10.56 12.10 4.91
CA THR A 126 9.87 11.37 6.00
C THR A 126 8.60 10.71 5.49
N VAL A 127 8.37 9.48 5.92
CA VAL A 127 7.12 8.72 5.74
C VAL A 127 6.62 8.29 7.11
N ILE A 128 5.42 8.72 7.47
CA ILE A 128 4.74 8.36 8.72
C ILE A 128 3.47 7.60 8.38
N LEU A 129 3.34 6.38 8.92
CA LEU A 129 2.16 5.55 8.84
C LEU A 129 1.46 5.53 10.20
N VAL A 130 0.16 5.81 10.19
CA VAL A 130 -0.71 5.78 11.37
C VAL A 130 -1.94 4.95 11.08
N HIS A 131 -2.34 4.10 12.02
CA HIS A 131 -3.67 3.51 12.05
C HIS A 131 -4.45 3.97 13.27
N ILE A 132 -5.71 4.34 13.04
CA ILE A 132 -6.72 4.50 14.09
C ILE A 132 -7.76 3.40 13.90
N THR A 133 -7.76 2.44 14.82
CA THR A 133 -8.62 1.26 14.77
C THR A 133 -9.79 1.41 15.72
N LYS A 134 -10.98 1.00 15.28
CA LYS A 134 -12.19 1.02 16.09
C LYS A 134 -12.00 0.22 17.36
N ALA A 135 -12.42 0.76 18.50
CA ALA A 135 -12.21 0.11 19.79
C ALA A 135 -12.79 -1.33 19.84
N SER A 136 -13.93 -1.55 19.16
CA SER A 136 -14.61 -2.84 19.04
C SER A 136 -13.82 -3.91 18.26
N ALA A 137 -12.85 -3.51 17.44
CA ALA A 137 -12.07 -4.41 16.59
C ALA A 137 -10.62 -4.60 17.06
N LEU A 138 -10.12 -3.70 17.92
CA LEU A 138 -8.70 -3.64 18.29
C LEU A 138 -8.19 -4.94 18.92
N SER A 139 -8.91 -5.49 19.90
CA SER A 139 -8.51 -6.73 20.59
C SER A 139 -8.40 -7.92 19.64
N LYS A 140 -9.35 -8.05 18.70
CA LYS A 140 -9.37 -9.11 17.69
C LYS A 140 -8.19 -9.01 16.72
N ILE A 141 -7.83 -7.80 16.31
CA ILE A 141 -6.70 -7.55 15.40
C ILE A 141 -5.37 -7.87 16.08
N LEU A 142 -5.19 -7.44 17.33
CA LEU A 142 -3.94 -7.68 18.08
C LEU A 142 -3.71 -9.16 18.40
N GLN A 143 -4.77 -9.97 18.48
CA GLN A 143 -4.68 -11.41 18.75
C GLN A 143 -4.58 -12.27 17.49
N ALA A 144 -4.78 -11.69 16.30
CA ALA A 144 -4.77 -12.45 15.05
C ALA A 144 -3.33 -12.86 14.68
N PRO A 145 -3.01 -14.16 14.57
CA PRO A 145 -1.69 -14.59 14.13
C PRO A 145 -1.49 -14.24 12.65
N ALA A 146 -0.65 -13.25 12.37
CA ALA A 146 -0.30 -12.87 11.00
C ALA A 146 0.86 -13.73 10.49
N ARG A 147 0.56 -14.80 9.75
CA ARG A 147 1.59 -15.56 8.98
C ARG A 147 2.13 -14.77 7.79
N LEU A 148 1.36 -13.79 7.34
CA LEU A 148 1.67 -12.86 6.26
C LEU A 148 1.26 -11.46 6.71
N GLU A 149 2.17 -10.50 6.57
CA GLU A 149 1.81 -9.08 6.63
C GLU A 149 1.71 -8.51 5.24
N THR A 150 0.65 -7.73 4.99
CA THR A 150 0.40 -7.11 3.70
C THR A 150 0.08 -5.64 3.90
N GLY A 151 0.59 -4.81 2.99
CA GLY A 151 0.31 -3.39 2.92
C GLY A 151 0.47 -2.92 1.50
N TYR A 152 -0.18 -1.82 1.16
CA TYR A 152 -0.22 -1.33 -0.20
C TYR A 152 -0.48 0.16 -0.27
N ILE A 153 0.04 0.81 -1.30
CA ILE A 153 -0.38 2.11 -1.78
C ILE A 153 -1.13 1.91 -3.09
N MET A 154 -2.30 2.52 -3.21
CA MET A 154 -3.12 2.50 -4.41
C MET A 154 -3.73 3.89 -4.55
N VAL A 155 -3.35 4.64 -5.57
CA VAL A 155 -3.68 6.05 -5.71
C VAL A 155 -4.16 6.30 -7.13
N PRO A 156 -5.33 6.95 -7.30
CA PRO A 156 -5.80 7.29 -8.63
C PRO A 156 -4.87 8.29 -9.31
N LYS A 157 -4.84 8.25 -10.64
CA LYS A 157 -4.19 9.25 -11.50
C LYS A 157 -4.65 10.65 -11.09
N PRO A 158 -3.77 11.67 -11.13
CA PRO A 158 -4.20 13.03 -10.81
C PRO A 158 -5.42 13.47 -11.62
N ASN A 159 -6.36 14.12 -10.92
CA ASN A 159 -7.68 14.55 -11.40
C ASN A 159 -8.73 13.45 -11.61
N GLU A 160 -8.41 12.19 -11.31
CA GLU A 160 -9.41 11.12 -11.22
C GLU A 160 -9.88 10.93 -9.78
N THR A 161 -11.15 10.52 -9.63
CA THR A 161 -11.74 10.22 -8.31
C THR A 161 -11.73 8.74 -7.97
N VAL A 162 -11.46 7.88 -8.96
CA VAL A 162 -11.41 6.42 -8.82
C VAL A 162 -10.14 5.89 -9.48
N CYS A 163 -9.56 4.85 -8.90
CA CYS A 163 -8.32 4.23 -9.39
C CYS A 163 -8.66 3.13 -10.41
N GLY A 164 -7.99 3.13 -11.57
CA GLY A 164 -8.05 2.04 -12.55
C GLY A 164 -7.35 0.77 -12.08
N ASP A 165 -6.34 0.90 -11.20
CA ASP A 165 -5.67 -0.25 -10.59
C ASP A 165 -6.56 -0.98 -9.57
N GLY A 166 -6.32 -2.28 -9.40
CA GLY A 166 -7.06 -3.15 -8.49
C GLY A 166 -6.16 -4.02 -7.62
N PHE A 167 -6.59 -4.28 -6.39
CA PHE A 167 -5.92 -5.20 -5.48
C PHE A 167 -6.96 -5.99 -4.68
N ALA A 168 -6.78 -7.29 -4.56
CA ALA A 168 -7.59 -8.14 -3.71
C ALA A 168 -6.72 -9.15 -2.97
N ILE A 169 -7.08 -9.38 -1.70
CA ILE A 169 -6.44 -10.38 -0.86
C ILE A 169 -7.48 -11.16 -0.06
N THR A 170 -7.36 -12.48 -0.07
CA THR A 170 -8.23 -13.38 0.69
C THR A 170 -7.39 -14.42 1.41
N VAL A 171 -7.56 -14.52 2.72
CA VAL A 171 -6.91 -15.53 3.57
C VAL A 171 -7.95 -16.57 3.96
N LYS A 172 -7.77 -17.82 3.54
CA LYS A 172 -8.66 -18.94 3.84
C LYS A 172 -7.86 -20.22 4.07
N ASN A 173 -8.14 -20.96 5.14
CA ASN A 173 -7.54 -22.27 5.42
C ASN A 173 -6.00 -22.30 5.34
N SER A 174 -5.32 -21.30 5.90
CA SER A 174 -3.84 -21.15 5.81
C SER A 174 -3.29 -20.92 4.39
N ARG A 175 -4.16 -20.62 3.42
CA ARG A 175 -3.80 -20.21 2.06
C ARG A 175 -4.14 -18.72 1.89
N THR A 176 -3.21 -17.97 1.33
CA THR A 176 -3.43 -16.55 1.00
C THR A 176 -3.46 -16.39 -0.50
N GLU A 177 -4.57 -15.84 -1.00
CA GLU A 177 -4.77 -15.53 -2.40
C GLU A 177 -4.62 -14.03 -2.63
N ILE A 178 -3.87 -13.69 -3.67
CA ILE A 178 -3.53 -12.31 -4.03
C ILE A 178 -3.90 -12.09 -5.49
N LEU A 179 -4.47 -10.93 -5.79
CA LEU A 179 -4.65 -10.39 -7.12
C LEU A 179 -4.19 -8.94 -7.14
N ALA A 180 -3.36 -8.58 -8.11
CA ALA A 180 -3.03 -7.21 -8.46
C ALA A 180 -3.40 -6.97 -9.94
N LEU A 181 -3.98 -5.82 -10.24
CA LEU A 181 -4.52 -5.47 -11.55
C LEU A 181 -4.14 -4.02 -11.89
N ASP A 182 -4.03 -3.78 -13.18
CA ASP A 182 -3.95 -2.45 -13.78
C ASP A 182 -4.94 -2.47 -14.96
N GLY A 183 -6.03 -1.71 -14.78
CA GLY A 183 -7.14 -1.63 -15.73
C GLY A 183 -6.77 -0.71 -16.88
N LEU A 184 -7.04 -1.12 -18.12
CA LEU A 184 -6.56 -0.36 -19.27
C LEU A 184 -7.14 1.06 -19.34
N GLY A 185 -6.24 2.05 -19.29
CA GLY A 185 -6.58 3.47 -19.25
C GLY A 185 -6.61 3.98 -17.82
N HIS A 186 -7.52 4.91 -17.52
CA HIS A 186 -7.71 5.44 -16.16
C HIS A 186 -9.18 5.80 -15.93
N GLY A 187 -9.50 6.14 -14.69
CA GLY A 187 -10.84 6.60 -14.30
C GLY A 187 -11.89 5.48 -14.34
N THR A 188 -13.15 5.84 -14.56
CA THR A 188 -14.30 4.96 -14.33
C THR A 188 -14.28 3.65 -15.12
N ASN A 189 -13.90 3.68 -16.40
CA ASN A 189 -13.92 2.48 -17.24
C ASN A 189 -12.80 1.48 -16.87
N ALA A 190 -11.63 1.98 -16.46
CA ALA A 190 -10.55 1.14 -15.98
C ALA A 190 -10.90 0.55 -14.60
N ASN A 191 -11.48 1.38 -13.73
CA ASN A 191 -11.98 0.96 -12.42
C ASN A 191 -13.08 -0.12 -12.54
N GLU A 192 -14.00 0.02 -13.51
CA GLU A 192 -15.03 -1.00 -13.79
C GLU A 192 -14.40 -2.34 -14.19
N ALA A 193 -13.40 -2.34 -15.09
CA ALA A 193 -12.69 -3.54 -15.51
C ALA A 193 -12.01 -4.24 -14.32
N SER A 194 -11.30 -3.47 -13.50
CA SER A 194 -10.63 -3.98 -12.29
C SER A 194 -11.64 -4.47 -11.24
N GLY A 195 -12.76 -3.78 -11.06
CA GLY A 195 -13.83 -4.18 -10.15
C GLY A 195 -14.48 -5.50 -10.56
N GLN A 196 -14.80 -5.69 -11.84
CA GLN A 196 -15.33 -6.96 -12.35
C GLN A 196 -14.30 -8.09 -12.25
N ALA A 197 -13.02 -7.80 -12.47
CA ALA A 197 -11.94 -8.78 -12.29
C ALA A 197 -11.80 -9.22 -10.83
N ILE A 198 -11.92 -8.30 -9.87
CA ILE A 198 -11.91 -8.61 -8.43
C ILE A 198 -13.13 -9.46 -8.05
N ALA A 199 -14.32 -9.16 -8.58
CA ALA A 199 -15.51 -9.98 -8.36
C ALA A 199 -15.29 -11.42 -8.86
N ALA A 200 -14.81 -11.58 -10.09
CA ALA A 200 -14.47 -12.89 -10.66
C ALA A 200 -13.38 -13.62 -9.88
N PHE A 201 -12.41 -12.90 -9.30
CA PHE A 201 -11.40 -13.48 -8.42
C PHE A 201 -12.01 -14.13 -7.17
N HIS A 202 -12.98 -13.48 -6.52
CA HIS A 202 -13.62 -14.02 -5.32
C HIS A 202 -14.48 -15.24 -5.62
N GLU A 203 -15.18 -15.25 -6.75
CA GLU A 203 -15.95 -16.42 -7.21
C GLU A 203 -15.04 -17.63 -7.51
N ASN A 204 -13.80 -17.38 -7.91
CA ASN A 204 -12.85 -18.40 -8.38
C ASN A 204 -11.65 -18.58 -7.45
N ILE A 205 -11.84 -18.33 -6.15
CA ILE A 205 -10.73 -18.32 -5.17
C ILE A 205 -10.07 -19.69 -4.97
N SER A 206 -10.80 -20.78 -5.22
CA SER A 206 -10.31 -22.15 -5.09
C SER A 206 -9.35 -22.56 -6.20
N LEU A 207 -9.46 -21.94 -7.38
CA LEU A 207 -8.63 -22.25 -8.55
C LEU A 207 -7.16 -21.93 -8.27
N ASP A 208 -6.26 -22.56 -9.02
CA ASP A 208 -4.86 -22.11 -9.09
C ASP A 208 -4.74 -20.77 -9.85
N PRO A 209 -3.63 -20.04 -9.71
CA PRO A 209 -3.49 -18.70 -10.28
C PRO A 209 -3.70 -18.60 -11.80
N ALA A 210 -3.16 -19.53 -12.59
CA ALA A 210 -3.32 -19.53 -14.05
C ALA A 210 -4.79 -19.72 -14.44
N ASN A 211 -5.47 -20.69 -13.84
CA ASN A 211 -6.89 -20.93 -14.12
C ASN A 211 -7.79 -19.80 -13.61
N ARG A 212 -7.41 -19.15 -12.50
CA ARG A 212 -8.08 -17.93 -12.04
C ARG A 212 -7.97 -16.77 -13.02
N LEU A 213 -6.79 -16.55 -13.58
CA LEU A 213 -6.62 -15.53 -14.63
C LEU A 213 -7.42 -15.85 -15.89
N ARG A 214 -7.62 -17.13 -16.24
CA ARG A 214 -8.52 -17.52 -17.34
C ARG A 214 -9.99 -17.20 -17.03
N ALA A 215 -10.44 -17.48 -15.81
CA ALA A 215 -11.79 -17.13 -15.37
C ALA A 215 -12.01 -15.61 -15.42
N ILE A 216 -11.07 -14.84 -14.88
CA ILE A 216 -11.08 -13.37 -14.93
C ILE A 216 -11.09 -12.87 -16.38
N HIS A 217 -10.23 -13.42 -17.25
CA HIS A 217 -10.20 -13.06 -18.67
C HIS A 217 -11.57 -13.25 -19.33
N GLY A 218 -12.28 -14.34 -19.03
CA GLY A 218 -13.64 -14.59 -19.52
C GLY A 218 -14.65 -13.58 -18.99
N ALA A 219 -14.59 -13.27 -17.70
CA ALA A 219 -15.52 -12.36 -17.03
C ALA A 219 -15.44 -10.92 -17.55
N ILE A 220 -14.25 -10.42 -17.85
CA ILE A 220 -14.05 -9.00 -18.19
C ILE A 220 -13.98 -8.70 -19.69
N LYS A 221 -14.36 -9.65 -20.57
CA LYS A 221 -14.29 -9.48 -22.05
C LYS A 221 -15.04 -8.28 -22.61
N ARG A 222 -16.05 -7.78 -21.90
CA ARG A 222 -16.88 -6.64 -22.31
C ARG A 222 -16.46 -5.31 -21.66
N THR A 223 -15.32 -5.29 -20.99
CA THR A 223 -14.76 -4.10 -20.33
C THR A 223 -13.59 -3.53 -21.13
N ARG A 224 -12.92 -2.50 -20.60
CA ARG A 224 -11.63 -2.05 -21.13
C ARG A 224 -10.55 -3.12 -21.09
N GLY A 225 -10.70 -4.15 -20.27
CA GLY A 225 -9.67 -5.14 -20.01
C GLY A 225 -8.64 -4.65 -18.99
N ALA A 226 -7.74 -5.54 -18.60
CA ALA A 226 -6.71 -5.26 -17.59
C ALA A 226 -5.47 -6.13 -17.83
N VAL A 227 -4.35 -5.71 -17.27
CA VAL A 227 -3.22 -6.61 -16.98
C VAL A 227 -3.34 -7.07 -15.53
N GLY A 228 -2.73 -8.21 -15.18
CA GLY A 228 -2.89 -8.74 -13.84
C GLY A 228 -1.88 -9.78 -13.40
N PHE A 229 -1.71 -9.86 -12.10
CA PHE A 229 -0.91 -10.86 -11.40
C PHE A 229 -1.79 -11.57 -10.36
N SER A 230 -1.81 -12.90 -10.39
CA SER A 230 -2.50 -13.73 -9.40
C SER A 230 -1.50 -14.63 -8.70
N ALA A 231 -1.63 -14.79 -7.38
CA ALA A 231 -0.79 -15.70 -6.60
C ALA A 231 -1.55 -16.41 -5.48
N SER A 232 -1.05 -17.58 -5.12
CA SER A 232 -1.46 -18.42 -4.00
C SER A 232 -0.24 -18.71 -3.12
N ILE A 233 -0.31 -18.34 -1.85
CA ILE A 233 0.73 -18.59 -0.85
C ILE A 233 0.21 -19.65 0.13
N SER A 234 0.91 -20.77 0.21
CA SER A 234 0.62 -21.85 1.17
C SER A 234 1.84 -22.75 1.35
N ASN A 235 1.99 -23.35 2.53
CA ASN A 235 2.99 -24.38 2.80
C ASN A 235 4.43 -23.98 2.38
N GLY A 236 4.84 -22.76 2.71
CA GLY A 236 6.18 -22.27 2.38
C GLY A 236 6.44 -22.05 0.89
N THR A 237 5.40 -22.01 0.06
CA THR A 237 5.50 -21.80 -1.40
C THR A 237 4.58 -20.68 -1.85
N ILE A 238 5.05 -19.88 -2.80
CA ILE A 238 4.21 -18.97 -3.60
C ILE A 238 4.08 -19.54 -5.01
N THR A 239 2.85 -19.85 -5.41
CA THR A 239 2.49 -20.21 -6.78
C THR A 239 1.87 -18.99 -7.43
N TYR A 240 2.27 -18.62 -8.65
CA TYR A 240 1.74 -17.43 -9.31
C TYR A 240 1.64 -17.57 -10.83
N CYS A 241 0.84 -16.67 -11.43
CA CYS A 241 0.77 -16.44 -12.86
C CYS A 241 0.53 -14.94 -13.09
N GLY A 242 1.14 -14.38 -14.13
CA GLY A 242 0.98 -12.96 -14.49
C GLY A 242 0.74 -12.80 -15.99
N ILE A 243 -0.05 -11.80 -16.35
CA ILE A 243 -0.38 -11.40 -17.73
C ILE A 243 -0.21 -9.89 -17.82
N GLY A 244 0.62 -9.43 -18.76
CA GLY A 244 0.95 -8.02 -18.96
C GLY A 244 2.10 -7.55 -18.08
N ASN A 245 2.03 -6.29 -17.66
CA ASN A 245 3.17 -5.51 -17.14
C ASN A 245 3.09 -5.16 -15.65
N ILE A 246 2.28 -5.87 -14.84
CA ILE A 246 2.45 -5.83 -13.38
C ILE A 246 3.84 -6.36 -13.04
N ALA A 247 4.71 -5.46 -12.58
CA ALA A 247 6.08 -5.78 -12.23
C ALA A 247 6.14 -6.36 -10.82
N GLY A 248 7.06 -7.28 -10.59
CA GLY A 248 7.24 -7.87 -9.26
C GLY A 248 8.67 -8.28 -8.97
N LYS A 249 9.06 -8.16 -7.69
CA LYS A 249 10.34 -8.62 -7.15
C LYS A 249 10.12 -9.38 -5.86
N LEU A 250 10.70 -10.58 -5.76
CA LEU A 250 10.73 -11.40 -4.55
C LEU A 250 12.10 -11.28 -3.89
N TYR A 251 12.17 -10.54 -2.79
CA TYR A 251 13.38 -10.31 -2.01
C TYR A 251 13.62 -11.41 -0.98
N THR A 252 14.90 -11.74 -0.79
CA THR A 252 15.40 -12.57 0.31
C THR A 252 16.29 -11.69 1.18
N PRO A 253 15.90 -11.34 2.42
CA PRO A 253 16.66 -10.39 3.23
C PRO A 253 17.94 -10.96 3.88
N GLU A 254 18.53 -12.02 3.31
CA GLU A 254 19.77 -12.63 3.82
C GLU A 254 20.79 -12.80 2.67
N SER A 255 21.65 -11.80 2.51
CA SER A 255 23.06 -12.00 2.17
C SER A 255 23.81 -10.72 2.51
N SER A 256 24.45 -10.73 3.68
CA SER A 256 25.19 -9.64 4.31
C SER A 256 26.49 -9.23 3.60
N LEU A 257 26.59 -9.48 2.29
CA LEU A 257 27.82 -9.21 1.53
C LEU A 257 27.59 -8.44 0.21
N LEU A 258 26.41 -8.52 -0.43
CA LEU A 258 26.14 -7.85 -1.72
C LEU A 258 24.65 -7.56 -1.93
N GLY A 259 24.15 -6.48 -1.32
CA GLY A 259 22.80 -5.95 -1.59
C GLY A 259 21.63 -6.91 -1.30
N ALA A 260 20.40 -6.43 -1.44
CA ALA A 260 19.23 -7.28 -1.29
C ALA A 260 19.06 -8.15 -2.55
N GLN A 261 19.29 -9.46 -2.45
CA GLN A 261 19.05 -10.38 -3.56
C GLN A 261 17.54 -10.52 -3.82
N TYR A 262 17.16 -10.45 -5.10
CA TYR A 262 15.77 -10.62 -5.53
C TYR A 262 15.64 -11.49 -6.77
N LYS A 263 14.49 -12.14 -6.91
CA LYS A 263 14.04 -12.77 -8.16
C LYS A 263 12.96 -11.90 -8.78
N ASN A 264 13.05 -11.65 -10.09
CA ASN A 264 11.98 -11.00 -10.83
C ASN A 264 10.80 -11.95 -11.00
N ILE A 265 9.60 -11.41 -10.85
CA ILE A 265 8.36 -12.06 -11.22
C ILE A 265 8.20 -11.95 -12.73
N ILE A 266 7.91 -13.07 -13.38
CA ILE A 266 7.78 -13.15 -14.84
C ILE A 266 6.31 -13.25 -15.21
N SER A 267 5.88 -12.42 -16.15
CA SER A 267 4.52 -12.38 -16.67
C SER A 267 4.51 -12.72 -18.15
N TYR A 268 3.42 -13.33 -18.62
CA TYR A 268 3.17 -13.52 -20.04
C TYR A 268 2.74 -12.22 -20.69
N ASN A 269 3.03 -12.04 -21.98
CA ASN A 269 2.45 -10.94 -22.76
C ASN A 269 0.96 -11.21 -23.01
N GLY A 270 0.12 -10.20 -22.81
CA GLY A 270 -1.32 -10.29 -23.05
C GLY A 270 -2.11 -9.28 -22.22
N ILE A 271 -3.42 -9.26 -22.46
CA ILE A 271 -4.39 -8.38 -21.82
C ILE A 271 -5.63 -9.23 -21.48
N LEU A 272 -6.00 -9.28 -20.19
CA LEU A 272 -7.22 -9.91 -19.72
C LEU A 272 -8.44 -9.21 -20.33
N GLY A 273 -9.45 -9.98 -20.73
CA GLY A 273 -10.60 -9.48 -21.49
C GLY A 273 -10.38 -9.38 -23.01
N HIS A 274 -9.13 -9.32 -23.48
CA HIS A 274 -8.82 -9.21 -24.91
C HIS A 274 -8.09 -10.45 -25.44
N ASN A 275 -6.78 -10.53 -25.24
CA ASN A 275 -5.92 -11.58 -25.76
C ASN A 275 -4.96 -12.11 -24.69
N ILE A 276 -4.99 -13.41 -24.46
CA ILE A 276 -4.06 -14.10 -23.57
C ILE A 276 -3.45 -15.30 -24.31
N PRO A 277 -2.24 -15.76 -23.94
CA PRO A 277 -1.68 -16.97 -24.52
C PRO A 277 -2.57 -18.20 -24.33
N THR A 278 -2.56 -19.08 -25.32
CA THR A 278 -3.28 -20.36 -25.27
C THR A 278 -2.82 -21.20 -24.07
N THR A 279 -1.52 -21.20 -23.77
CA THR A 279 -0.93 -21.94 -22.65
C THR A 279 -0.48 -20.97 -21.58
N LEU A 280 -0.98 -21.16 -20.35
CA LEU A 280 -0.59 -20.45 -19.14
C LEU A 280 -0.19 -21.49 -18.11
N ASN A 281 1.05 -21.38 -17.63
CA ASN A 281 1.55 -22.27 -16.59
C ASN A 281 1.81 -21.48 -15.31
N ASN A 282 1.55 -22.12 -14.17
CA ASN A 282 1.91 -21.57 -12.88
C ASN A 282 3.43 -21.63 -12.68
N GLN A 283 3.98 -20.57 -12.13
CA GLN A 283 5.35 -20.51 -11.63
C GLN A 283 5.33 -20.76 -10.12
N GLN A 284 6.37 -21.41 -9.59
CA GLN A 284 6.49 -21.67 -8.16
C GLN A 284 7.83 -21.14 -7.64
N LEU A 285 7.77 -20.42 -6.52
CA LEU A 285 8.94 -19.95 -5.81
C LEU A 285 8.78 -20.28 -4.31
N GLU A 286 9.92 -20.39 -3.64
CA GLU A 286 9.97 -20.59 -2.21
C GLU A 286 9.48 -19.35 -1.45
N TRP A 287 8.62 -19.56 -0.44
CA TRP A 287 8.05 -18.55 0.45
C TRP A 287 8.36 -18.86 1.92
N MET A 288 9.62 -18.66 2.30
CA MET A 288 10.09 -18.83 3.67
C MET A 288 10.04 -17.52 4.47
N ARG A 289 10.34 -17.61 5.77
CA ARG A 289 10.42 -16.48 6.70
C ARG A 289 11.24 -15.33 6.10
N ASN A 290 10.81 -14.10 6.39
CA ASN A 290 11.43 -12.86 5.94
C ASN A 290 11.37 -12.59 4.43
N LYS A 291 10.89 -13.51 3.56
CA LYS A 291 10.69 -13.19 2.13
C LYS A 291 9.73 -12.01 1.98
N ILE A 292 10.03 -11.13 1.02
CA ILE A 292 9.21 -9.96 0.73
C ILE A 292 8.88 -9.93 -0.76
N LEU A 293 7.60 -10.03 -1.10
CA LEU A 293 7.11 -9.78 -2.45
C LEU A 293 6.71 -8.31 -2.55
N ILE A 294 7.26 -7.62 -3.54
CA ILE A 294 6.84 -6.27 -3.92
C ILE A 294 6.29 -6.35 -5.34
N LEU A 295 5.05 -5.91 -5.53
CA LEU A 295 4.41 -5.77 -6.83
C LEU A 295 4.10 -4.30 -7.09
N HIS A 296 4.10 -3.88 -8.35
CA HIS A 296 3.57 -2.56 -8.72
C HIS A 296 3.01 -2.52 -10.14
N SER A 297 2.06 -1.63 -10.38
CA SER A 297 1.61 -1.23 -11.73
C SER A 297 2.65 -0.33 -12.41
N ASP A 298 2.44 0.01 -13.67
CA ASP A 298 3.39 0.82 -14.43
C ASP A 298 3.38 2.32 -14.07
N GLY A 299 2.41 2.78 -13.27
CA GLY A 299 2.39 4.07 -12.60
C GLY A 299 3.59 4.32 -11.68
N LEU A 300 4.28 3.25 -11.28
CA LEU A 300 5.60 3.31 -10.66
C LEU A 300 6.70 3.06 -11.69
N LYS A 301 7.79 3.84 -11.65
CA LYS A 301 8.98 3.58 -12.47
C LYS A 301 9.46 2.14 -12.22
N SER A 302 9.86 1.40 -13.25
CA SER A 302 10.26 -0.01 -13.11
C SER A 302 11.69 -0.21 -12.56
N ARG A 303 12.54 0.82 -12.70
CA ARG A 303 13.95 0.78 -12.28
C ARG A 303 14.17 1.58 -11.01
N TRP A 304 13.92 0.95 -9.88
CA TRP A 304 14.30 1.41 -8.54
C TRP A 304 15.18 0.38 -7.84
N ASP A 305 16.02 0.88 -6.95
CA ASP A 305 16.95 0.09 -6.15
C ASP A 305 16.59 0.21 -4.68
N ILE A 306 16.23 -0.91 -4.07
CA ILE A 306 15.87 -0.97 -2.65
C ILE A 306 17.07 -0.64 -1.74
N GLY A 307 18.31 -0.83 -2.23
CA GLY A 307 19.53 -0.51 -1.51
C GLY A 307 19.70 0.97 -1.19
N LYS A 308 18.96 1.86 -1.89
CA LYS A 308 18.91 3.30 -1.61
C LYS A 308 18.25 3.65 -0.28
N TYR A 309 17.48 2.72 0.29
CA TYR A 309 16.67 2.93 1.49
C TYR A 309 17.12 1.97 2.61
N PRO A 310 18.16 2.32 3.40
CA PRO A 310 18.67 1.48 4.46
C PRO A 310 17.56 1.16 5.47
N ASN A 311 17.54 -0.09 5.95
CA ASN A 311 16.56 -0.61 6.91
C ASN A 311 15.08 -0.59 6.47
N LEU A 312 14.73 -0.11 5.27
CA LEU A 312 13.34 0.00 4.82
C LEU A 312 12.58 -1.33 4.94
N LEU A 313 13.21 -2.44 4.56
CA LEU A 313 12.58 -3.78 4.59
C LEU A 313 12.20 -4.26 6.01
N LYS A 314 12.68 -3.59 7.07
CA LYS A 314 12.29 -3.88 8.46
C LYS A 314 10.94 -3.23 8.83
N HIS A 315 10.52 -2.19 8.11
CA HIS A 315 9.29 -1.45 8.37
C HIS A 315 8.03 -2.21 7.96
N HIS A 316 6.88 -1.65 8.32
CA HIS A 316 5.57 -2.15 7.95
C HIS A 316 5.43 -2.20 6.41
N PRO A 317 4.76 -3.23 5.83
CA PRO A 317 4.57 -3.31 4.38
C PRO A 317 4.00 -2.04 3.73
N THR A 318 3.03 -1.36 4.35
CA THR A 318 2.50 -0.09 3.84
C THR A 318 3.57 1.01 3.83
N THR A 319 4.44 1.09 4.85
CA THR A 319 5.55 2.06 4.89
C THR A 319 6.54 1.81 3.75
N ILE A 320 6.84 0.53 3.45
CA ILE A 320 7.68 0.15 2.30
C ILE A 320 7.01 0.61 1.00
N ALA A 321 5.71 0.33 0.83
CA ALA A 321 4.96 0.74 -0.36
C ALA A 321 4.93 2.27 -0.51
N ALA A 322 4.77 3.01 0.60
CA ALA A 322 4.75 4.47 0.65
C ALA A 322 6.09 5.10 0.27
N VAL A 323 7.21 4.56 0.76
CA VAL A 323 8.55 5.02 0.36
C VAL A 323 8.81 4.80 -1.12
N LEU A 324 8.43 3.63 -1.65
CA LEU A 324 8.56 3.35 -3.08
C LEU A 324 7.68 4.29 -3.91
N TYR A 325 6.43 4.51 -3.48
CA TYR A 325 5.50 5.46 -4.10
C TYR A 325 6.07 6.87 -4.14
N LEU A 326 6.55 7.40 -3.00
CA LEU A 326 7.05 8.76 -2.86
C LEU A 326 8.18 9.08 -3.85
N ASP A 327 9.15 8.18 -3.99
CA ASP A 327 10.35 8.44 -4.80
C ASP A 327 10.19 8.02 -6.28
N ASN A 328 9.29 7.07 -6.56
CA ASN A 328 9.25 6.41 -7.86
C ASN A 328 7.90 6.52 -8.60
N SER A 329 6.88 7.17 -8.05
CA SER A 329 5.64 7.42 -8.79
C SER A 329 5.89 8.33 -10.00
N ARG A 330 5.16 8.07 -11.09
CA ARG A 330 5.19 8.90 -12.30
C ARG A 330 4.26 10.11 -12.20
N HIS A 331 3.23 10.03 -11.35
CA HIS A 331 2.15 11.03 -11.25
C HIS A 331 1.41 11.33 -12.57
N THR A 332 1.52 10.44 -13.56
CA THR A 332 0.82 10.55 -14.85
C THR A 332 -0.18 9.43 -15.04
N ASP A 333 -0.24 8.48 -14.11
CA ASP A 333 -1.07 7.29 -14.17
C ASP A 333 -1.59 6.89 -12.79
N ASP A 334 -2.55 5.96 -12.77
CA ASP A 334 -2.91 5.22 -11.56
C ASP A 334 -1.67 4.51 -11.00
N THR A 335 -1.53 4.43 -9.68
CA THR A 335 -0.35 3.79 -9.07
C THR A 335 -0.75 2.81 -8.00
N LEU A 336 -0.30 1.56 -8.16
CA LEU A 336 -0.41 0.48 -7.20
C LEU A 336 0.99 0.00 -6.81
N VAL A 337 1.23 -0.11 -5.51
CA VAL A 337 2.40 -0.77 -4.92
C VAL A 337 1.90 -1.69 -3.83
N VAL A 338 2.14 -2.99 -3.95
CA VAL A 338 1.75 -4.01 -2.96
C VAL A 338 2.99 -4.63 -2.36
N VAL A 339 3.02 -4.75 -1.04
CA VAL A 339 4.10 -5.40 -0.30
C VAL A 339 3.51 -6.51 0.57
N CYS A 340 4.06 -7.72 0.44
CA CYS A 340 3.71 -8.89 1.23
C CYS A 340 4.98 -9.41 1.92
N LYS A 341 4.96 -9.58 3.24
CA LYS A 341 6.09 -10.07 4.05
C LYS A 341 5.72 -11.37 4.75
N ALA A 342 6.57 -12.38 4.61
CA ALA A 342 6.44 -13.64 5.35
C ALA A 342 6.83 -13.43 6.82
N LYS A 343 5.90 -13.70 7.75
CA LYS A 343 6.12 -13.51 9.20
C LYS A 343 6.31 -14.79 10.02
N LEU A 344 6.39 -15.95 9.35
CA LEU A 344 6.40 -17.28 9.97
C LEU A 344 7.38 -17.43 11.14
#